data_AF-A0A1K2IB60-F1
#
_entry.id   AF-A0A1K2IB60-F1
#
_cell.length_a   1.000
_cell.length_b   1.000
_cell.length_c   1.000
_cell.angle_alpha   90.00
_cell.angle_beta   90.00
_cell.angle_gamma   90.00
#
_symmetry.space_group_name_H-M   'P 1'
#
loop_
_entity.id
_entity.type
_entity.pdbx_description
1 polymer ?
#
loop_
_entity_poly.entity_id
_entity_poly.type
_entity_poly.pdbx_seq_one_letter_code
_entity_poly.pdbx_strand_id
1 'polypeptide(L)' 'MKNHFTAQLEIIGINPFVFIPEKILNEIFETSGKSKSPIPVKGTVNGKEFKQNLMKYLGEWRL' A
#
# COMPACT_ATOMS: atom_id res chain seq x y z
N MET A 1 2.58 -16.40 -3.82
CA MET A 1 2.62 -15.41 -2.72
C MET A 1 1.20 -15.06 -2.32
N LYS A 2 0.94 -14.80 -1.04
CA LYS A 2 -0.38 -14.33 -0.56
C LYS A 2 -0.33 -12.80 -0.41
N ASN A 3 -0.46 -12.12 -1.53
CA ASN A 3 -0.56 -10.67 -1.67
C ASN A 3 -2.02 -10.18 -1.55
N HIS A 4 -2.84 -10.93 -0.83
CA HIS A 4 -4.22 -10.61 -0.50
C HIS A 4 -4.33 -10.48 1.02
N PHE A 5 -4.99 -9.42 1.48
CA PHE A 5 -5.19 -9.14 2.88
C PHE A 5 -6.49 -8.36 3.08
N THR A 6 -7.00 -8.39 4.29
CA THR A 6 -8.06 -7.50 4.76
C THR A 6 -7.42 -6.45 5.64
N ALA A 7 -7.82 -5.19 5.46
CA ALA A 7 -7.37 -4.08 6.28
C ALA A 7 -8.56 -3.20 6.64
N GLN A 8 -8.44 -2.51 7.76
CA GLN A 8 -9.35 -1.44 8.13
C GLN A 8 -9.07 -0.22 7.26
N LEU A 9 -10.13 0.40 6.74
CA LEU A 9 -10.06 1.68 6.05
C LEU A 9 -9.92 2.79 7.10
N GLU A 10 -8.78 3.45 7.09
CA GLU A 10 -8.49 4.62 7.91
C GLU A 10 -8.73 5.91 7.12
N ILE A 11 -8.96 7.02 7.81
CA ILE A 11 -9.20 8.32 7.17
C ILE A 11 -8.38 9.40 7.87
N ILE A 12 -7.63 10.20 7.11
CA ILE A 12 -6.98 11.42 7.60
C ILE A 12 -7.45 12.61 6.78
N GLY A 13 -8.10 13.56 7.46
CA GLY A 13 -8.86 14.61 6.80
C GLY A 13 -10.00 13.98 6.00
N ILE A 14 -9.94 14.09 4.67
CA ILE A 14 -10.91 13.49 3.74
C ILE A 14 -10.34 12.28 2.97
N ASN A 15 -9.06 11.96 3.18
CA ASN A 15 -8.35 10.98 2.35
C ASN A 15 -8.37 9.60 3.03
N PRO A 16 -9.03 8.60 2.44
CA PRO A 16 -8.99 7.23 2.94
C PRO A 16 -7.66 6.56 2.61
N PHE A 17 -7.20 5.66 3.47
CA PHE A 17 -6.03 4.81 3.24
C PHE A 17 -6.12 3.52 4.06
N VAL A 18 -5.24 2.56 3.75
CA VAL A 18 -5.01 1.34 4.52
C VAL A 18 -3.54 1.16 4.83
N PHE A 19 -3.25 0.49 5.95
CA PHE A 19 -1.91 -0.01 6.23
C PHE A 19 -1.65 -1.32 5.46
N ILE A 20 -0.40 -1.51 5.04
CA ILE A 20 0.03 -2.72 4.35
C ILE A 20 0.71 -3.66 5.35
N PRO A 21 0.35 -4.95 5.40
CA PRO A 21 1.06 -5.93 6.24
C PRO A 21 2.56 -5.94 5.94
N GLU A 22 3.39 -5.95 6.98
CA GLU A 22 4.85 -5.81 6.86
C GLU A 22 5.48 -6.77 5.84
N LYS A 23 5.02 -8.02 5.81
CA LYS A 23 5.47 -9.02 4.85
C LYS A 23 5.24 -8.59 3.40
N ILE A 24 4.04 -8.08 3.08
CA ILE A 24 3.69 -7.60 1.74
C ILE A 24 4.46 -6.32 1.43
N LEU A 25 4.63 -5.43 2.41
CA LEU A 25 5.40 -4.20 2.26
C LEU A 25 6.87 -4.48 1.91
N ASN A 26 7.49 -5.44 2.59
CA ASN A 26 8.86 -5.87 2.32
C ASN A 26 8.99 -6.49 0.92
N GLU A 27 8.04 -7.33 0.50
CA GLU A 27 7.99 -7.88 -0.86
C GLU A 27 7.88 -6.76 -1.93
N ILE A 28 7.11 -5.70 -1.66
CA ILE A 28 7.02 -4.53 -2.54
C ILE A 28 8.37 -3.80 -2.61
N PHE A 29 9.08 -3.64 -1.50
CA PHE A 29 10.40 -3.00 -1.49
C PHE A 29 11.44 -3.80 -2.27
N GLU A 30 11.49 -5.11 -2.06
CA GLU A 30 12.38 -6.02 -2.79
C GLU A 30 12.10 -5.97 -4.29
N THR A 31 10.84 -6.06 -4.69
CA THR A 31 10.44 -6.09 -6.10
C THR A 31 10.66 -4.74 -6.79
N SER A 32 10.44 -3.62 -6.10
CA SER A 32 10.58 -2.29 -6.68
C SER A 32 12.00 -1.72 -6.64
N GLY A 33 12.87 -2.30 -5.82
CA GLY A 33 14.19 -1.72 -5.52
C GLY A 33 14.12 -0.38 -4.78
N LYS A 34 12.96 -0.04 -4.17
CA LYS A 34 12.70 1.24 -3.51
C LYS A 34 12.11 1.02 -2.12
N SER A 35 12.57 1.80 -1.15
CA SER A 35 12.06 1.79 0.24
C SER A 35 12.05 3.17 0.90
N LYS A 36 12.22 4.24 0.11
CA LYS A 36 12.34 5.63 0.59
C LYS A 36 11.57 6.66 -0.23
N SER A 37 10.98 6.25 -1.35
CA SER A 37 10.25 7.13 -2.27
C SER A 37 8.97 6.45 -2.78
N PRO A 38 7.97 7.20 -3.26
CA PRO A 38 6.72 6.64 -3.77
C PRO A 38 6.93 5.45 -4.72
N ILE A 39 6.13 4.40 -4.53
CA ILE A 39 6.21 3.16 -5.32
C ILE A 39 4.92 2.99 -6.10
N PRO A 40 4.94 2.99 -7.44
CA PRO A 40 3.74 2.74 -8.23
C PRO A 40 3.30 1.29 -8.04
N VAL A 41 2.03 1.10 -7.68
CA VAL A 41 1.40 -0.20 -7.46
C VAL A 41 0.08 -0.29 -8.22
N LYS A 42 -0.34 -1.52 -8.47
CA LYS A 42 -1.65 -1.86 -9.04
C LYS A 42 -2.21 -3.06 -8.29
N GLY A 43 -3.52 -3.17 -8.23
CA GLY A 43 -4.19 -4.30 -7.59
C GLY A 43 -5.70 -4.20 -7.68
N THR A 44 -6.38 -4.89 -6.79
CA THR A 44 -7.83 -4.85 -6.66
C THR A 44 -8.26 -4.57 -5.23
N VAL A 45 -9.19 -3.65 -5.02
CA VAL A 45 -9.89 -3.44 -3.75
C VAL A 45 -11.33 -3.91 -3.94
N ASN A 46 -11.76 -4.92 -3.17
CA ASN A 46 -13.10 -5.51 -3.28
C ASN A 46 -13.50 -5.84 -4.73
N GLY A 47 -12.56 -6.41 -5.50
CA GLY A 47 -12.76 -6.78 -6.90
C GLY A 47 -12.68 -5.64 -7.93
N LYS A 48 -12.50 -4.38 -7.49
CA LYS A 48 -12.32 -3.24 -8.39
C LYS A 48 -10.84 -2.93 -8.56
N GLU A 49 -10.40 -2.81 -9.81
CA GLU A 49 -9.01 -2.49 -10.13
C GLU A 49 -8.63 -1.08 -9.68
N PHE A 50 -7.38 -0.91 -9.27
CA PHE A 50 -6.79 0.40 -8.98
C PHE A 50 -5.34 0.48 -9.45
N LYS A 51 -4.90 1.71 -9.70
CA LYS A 51 -3.50 2.07 -9.95
C LYS A 51 -3.20 3.35 -9.16
N GLN A 52 -2.19 3.29 -8.29
CA GLN A 52 -1.80 4.43 -7.46
C GLN A 52 -0.36 4.27 -6.96
N ASN A 53 0.13 5.26 -6.23
CA ASN A 53 1.39 5.11 -5.50
C ASN A 53 1.12 4.62 -4.08
N LEU A 54 1.94 3.68 -3.62
CA LEU A 54 2.18 3.45 -2.21
C LEU A 54 3.04 4.61 -1.69
N MET A 55 2.56 5.32 -0.67
CA MET A 55 3.12 6.58 -0.19
C MET A 55 3.61 6.45 1.26
N LYS A 56 4.72 7.11 1.59
CA LYS A 56 5.20 7.23 2.98
C LYS A 56 4.76 8.56 3.57
N TYR A 57 4.02 8.54 4.68
CA TYR A 57 3.58 9.74 5.38
C TYR A 57 3.68 9.54 6.90
N LEU A 58 4.35 10.47 7.58
CA LEU A 58 4.64 10.43 9.02
C LEU A 58 5.22 9.09 9.50
N GLY A 59 6.20 8.56 8.75
CA GLY A 59 6.88 7.30 9.11
C GLY A 59 6.23 6.05 8.53
N GLU A 60 4.94 6.10 8.21
CA GLU A 60 4.15 4.93 7.79
C GLU A 60 3.92 4.85 6.28
N TRP A 61 3.87 3.63 5.75
CA TRP A 61 3.50 3.36 4.36
C TRP A 61 2.01 3.09 4.22
N ARG A 62 1.39 3.77 3.27
CA ARG A 62 -0.06 3.85 3.12
C ARG A 62 -0.46 3.69 1.67
N LEU A 63 -1.57 2.99 1.49
CA LEU A 63 -2.24 2.81 0.21
C LEU A 63 -3.64 3.39 0.29
#